data_AF-A0A5K1FQX4-F1
#
_entry.id   AF-A0A5K1FQX4-F1
#
_cell.length_a   1.000
_cell.length_b   1.000
_cell.length_c   1.000
_cell.angle_alpha   90.00
_cell.angle_beta   90.00
_cell.angle_gamma   90.00
#
_symmetry.space_group_name_H-M   'P 1'
#
loop_
_entity.id
_entity.type
_entity.pdbx_description
1 polymer ?
#
loop_
_entity_poly.entity_id
_entity_poly.type
_entity_poly.pdbx_seq_one_letter_code
_entity_poly.pdbx_strand_id
1 'polypeptide(L)' 'RVILDRETGRSRGFGFVSFTSNEEAASAISSMDGK' A
#
# COMPACT_ATOMS: atom_id res chain seq x y z
N ARG A 1 2.75 4.62 -1.26
CA ARG A 1 2.18 5.98 -1.26
C ARG A 1 0.76 5.95 -0.69
N VAL A 2 0.60 6.46 0.52
CA VAL A 2 -0.70 6.60 1.20
C VAL A 2 -1.47 7.74 0.52
N ILE A 3 -2.73 7.51 0.18
CA ILE A 3 -3.57 8.56 -0.39
C ILE A 3 -4.22 9.32 0.77
N LEU A 4 -3.90 10.60 0.83
CA LEU A 4 -4.47 11.54 1.79
C LEU A 4 -5.60 12.31 1.10
N ASP A 5 -6.64 12.58 1.85
CA ASP A 5 -7.68 13.53 1.51
C ASP A 5 -7.08 14.94 1.49
N ARG A 6 -7.20 15.66 0.37
CA ARG A 6 -6.55 16.96 0.18
C ARG A 6 -7.22 18.10 0.97
N GLU A 7 -8.45 17.91 1.43
CA GLU A 7 -9.18 18.93 2.21
C GLU A 7 -8.98 18.73 3.72
N THR A 8 -9.03 17.48 4.19
CA THR A 8 -8.97 17.16 5.62
C THR A 8 -7.60 16.67 6.09
N GLY A 9 -6.69 16.36 5.16
CA GLY A 9 -5.39 15.76 5.45
C GLY A 9 -5.47 14.33 6.02
N ARG A 10 -6.68 13.77 6.15
CA ARG A 10 -6.87 12.41 6.68
C ARG A 10 -6.55 11.37 5.62
N SER A 11 -5.94 10.26 6.04
CA SER A 11 -5.73 9.10 5.19
C SER A 11 -7.07 8.52 4.75
N ARG A 12 -7.22 8.27 3.44
CA ARG A 12 -8.45 7.69 2.86
C ARG A 12 -8.63 6.19 3.17
N GLY A 13 -7.81 5.63 4.06
CA GLY A 13 -7.84 4.22 4.42
C GLY A 13 -7.20 3.27 3.40
N PHE A 14 -6.60 3.80 2.33
CA PHE A 14 -5.89 2.99 1.33
C PHE A 14 -4.67 3.71 0.76
N GLY A 15 -3.75 2.93 0.19
CA GLY A 15 -2.54 3.41 -0.44
C GLY A 15 -2.02 2.41 -1.45
N PHE A 16 -1.20 2.88 -2.38
CA PHE A 16 -0.59 2.04 -3.40
C PHE A 16 0.91 1.96 -3.17
N VAL A 17 1.48 0.76 -3.17
CA VAL A 17 2.92 0.55 -3.18
C VAL A 17 3.31 0.05 -4.56
N SER A 18 4.35 0.64 -5.15
CA SER A 18 4.95 0.14 -6.38
C SER A 18 6.21 -0.63 -6.00
N PHE A 19 6.29 -1.87 -6.47
CA PHE A 19 7.50 -2.70 -6.38
C PHE A 19 8.24 -2.66 -7.71
N THR A 20 9.54 -2.90 -7.68
CA THR A 20 10.35 -2.96 -8.90
C THR A 20 10.29 -4.35 -9.52
N SER A 21 10.18 -5.40 -8.69
CA SER A 21 10.01 -6.78 -9.16
C SER A 21 8.69 -7.40 -8.73
N ASN A 22 8.20 -8.34 -9.56
CA ASN A 22 7.07 -9.20 -9.24
C ASN A 22 7.35 -10.12 -8.06
N GLU A 23 8.60 -10.58 -7.86
CA GLU A 23 8.93 -11.43 -6.71
C GLU A 23 8.78 -10.67 -5.39
N GLU A 24 9.23 -9.41 -5.36
CA GLU A 24 9.09 -8.53 -4.20
C GLU A 24 7.61 -8.26 -3.89
N ALA A 25 6.80 -8.01 -4.91
CA ALA A 25 5.36 -7.83 -4.76
C ALA A 25 4.68 -9.09 -4.19
N ALA A 26 5.01 -10.28 -4.72
CA ALA A 26 4.43 -11.54 -4.27
C ALA A 26 4.80 -11.86 -2.81
N SER A 27 6.06 -11.63 -2.43
CA SER A 27 6.54 -11.83 -1.06
C SER A 27 5.88 -10.85 -0.07
N ALA A 28 5.70 -9.59 -0.48
CA ALA A 28 5.02 -8.60 0.34
C ALA A 28 3.53 -8.94 0.55
N ILE A 29 2.85 -9.43 -0.49
CA ILE A 29 1.46 -9.88 -0.37
C ILE A 29 1.37 -11.07 0.57
N SER A 30 2.18 -12.12 0.36
CA SER A 30 2.12 -13.33 1.20
C SER A 30 2.45 -13.08 2.67
N SER A 31 3.32 -12.10 2.95
CA SER A 31 3.75 -11.78 4.32
C SER A 31 2.79 -10.84 5.06
N MET A 32 2.00 -10.05 4.33
CA MET A 32 1.13 -9.00 4.90
C MET A 32 -0.37 -9.27 4.73
N ASP A 33 -0.77 -10.27 3.96
CA ASP A 33 -2.17 -10.68 3.83
C ASP A 33 -2.63 -11.41 5.11
N GLY A 34 -3.48 -10.75 5.91
CA GLY A 34 -4.17 -11.37 7.04
C GLY A 34 -3.50 -11.34 8.42
N LYS A 35 -2.55 -10.43 8.67
CA LYS A 35 -2.03 -10.16 10.04
C LYS A 35 -2.78 -9.06 10.78
#